data_AF-A0A1Y4KTZ9-F1
#
_entry.id   AF-A0A1Y4KTZ9-F1
#
_cell.length_a   1.000
_cell.length_b   1.000
_cell.length_c   1.000
_cell.angle_alpha   90.00
_cell.angle_beta   90.00
_cell.angle_gamma   90.00
#
_symmetry.space_group_name_H-M   'P 1'
#
loop_
_entity.id
_entity.type
_entity.pdbx_description
1 polymer ?
#
loop_
_entity_poly.entity_id
_entity_poly.type
_entity_poly.pdbx_seq_one_letter_code
_entity_poly.pdbx_strand_id
1 'polypeptide(L)' 'MQPKTESATIVTKDGWAICPVCGKGKLIKLLPTTTVHDLPCKCKRCGHITKLNIEAPEPESKETSA' A
#
# COMPACT_ATOMS: atom_id res chain seq x y z
N MET A 1 17.52 -13.49 -8.21
CA MET A 1 17.48 -12.76 -6.92
C MET A 1 16.50 -11.62 -7.14
N GLN A 2 15.26 -11.77 -6.66
CA GLN A 2 14.20 -10.78 -6.86
C GLN A 2 14.56 -9.53 -6.04
N PRO A 3 14.60 -8.32 -6.61
CA PRO A 3 14.87 -7.12 -5.83
C PRO A 3 13.71 -6.92 -4.88
N LYS A 4 14.00 -7.08 -3.60
CA LYS A 4 13.07 -6.80 -2.51
C LYS A 4 12.89 -5.29 -2.51
N THR A 5 11.89 -4.80 -3.24
CA THR A 5 11.55 -3.39 -3.28
C THR A 5 11.24 -2.97 -1.85
N GLU A 6 12.18 -2.25 -1.24
CA GLU A 6 11.99 -1.53 0.02
C GLU A 6 11.00 -0.40 -0.23
N SER A 7 9.74 -0.77 -0.49
CA SER A 7 8.61 0.13 -0.45
C SER A 7 8.46 0.54 1.01
N ALA A 8 8.64 1.84 1.26
CA ALA A 8 8.48 2.46 2.57
C ALA A 8 7.23 1.86 3.24
N THR A 9 7.45 1.01 4.24
CA THR A 9 6.45 0.05 4.70
C THR A 9 5.32 0.79 5.36
N ILE A 10 4.28 1.10 4.59
CA ILE A 10 3.06 1.63 5.18
C ILE A 10 2.41 0.46 5.90
N VAL A 11 2.30 0.62 7.22
CA VAL A 11 1.71 -0.39 8.10
C VAL A 11 0.29 -0.63 7.64
N THR A 12 0.07 -1.73 6.94
CA THR A 12 -1.24 -2.22 6.57
C THR A 12 -1.79 -3.02 7.74
N LYS A 13 -2.98 -2.65 8.22
CA LYS A 13 -3.66 -3.38 9.28
C LYS A 13 -5.07 -3.71 8.81
N ASP A 14 -5.38 -5.00 8.69
CA ASP A 14 -6.68 -5.50 8.22
C ASP A 14 -7.09 -4.96 6.83
N GLY A 15 -6.12 -4.82 5.91
CA GLY A 15 -6.37 -4.25 4.59
C GLY A 15 -6.65 -2.74 4.62
N TRP A 16 -6.26 -2.02 5.67
CA TRP A 16 -6.27 -0.55 5.70
C TRP A 16 -4.86 0.00 5.75
N ALA A 17 -4.57 0.98 4.90
CA ALA A 17 -3.38 1.82 5.03
C ALA A 17 -3.54 2.70 6.28
N ILE A 18 -2.64 2.54 7.25
CA ILE A 18 -2.61 3.35 8.45
C ILE A 18 -1.66 4.52 8.24
N CYS A 19 -2.05 5.69 8.74
CA CYS A 19 -1.21 6.87 8.71
C CYS A 19 0.08 6.63 9.51
N PRO A 20 1.28 6.74 8.88
CA PRO A 20 2.55 6.46 9.55
C PRO A 20 2.87 7.49 10.65
N VAL A 21 2.27 8.68 10.60
CA VAL A 21 2.53 9.76 11.57
C VAL A 21 1.77 9.54 12.87
N CYS A 22 0.49 9.14 12.81
CA CYS A 22 -0.34 9.01 14.01
C CYS A 22 -0.60 7.56 14.43
N GLY A 23 -0.30 6.58 13.57
CA GLY A 23 -0.48 5.14 13.81
C GLY A 23 -1.93 4.68 14.07
N LYS A 24 -2.89 5.61 14.04
CA LYS A 24 -4.30 5.38 14.42
C LYS A 24 -5.30 5.81 13.35
N GLY A 25 -4.88 6.68 12.43
CA GLY A 25 -5.74 7.19 11.36
C GLY A 25 -5.78 6.21 10.20
N LYS A 26 -6.97 5.76 9.82
CA LYS A 26 -7.20 4.99 8.59
C LYS A 26 -7.18 5.96 7.40
N LEU A 27 -6.34 5.68 6.41
CA LEU A 27 -6.21 6.51 5.20
C LEU A 27 -7.14 6.00 4.10
N ILE A 28 -6.87 4.78 3.61
CA ILE A 28 -7.59 4.15 2.52
C ILE A 28 -7.66 2.64 2.74
N LYS A 29 -8.71 2.00 2.24
CA LYS A 29 -8.84 0.55 2.22
C LYS A 29 -8.05 0.00 1.03
N LEU A 30 -7.14 -0.91 1.30
CA LEU A 30 -6.37 -1.65 0.31
C LEU A 30 -7.05 -2.99 0.07
N LEU A 31 -7.45 -3.22 -1.17
CA LEU A 31 -7.86 -4.55 -1.63
C LEU A 31 -6.61 -5.33 -2.05
N PRO A 32 -6.64 -6.66 -2.09
CA PRO A 32 -5.51 -7.48 -2.55
C PRO A 32 -5.10 -7.17 -4.00
N THR A 33 -5.99 -6.55 -4.79
CA THR A 33 -5.76 -6.12 -6.17
C THR A 33 -5.44 -4.63 -6.30
N THR A 34 -5.36 -3.90 -5.17
CA THR A 34 -5.14 -2.46 -5.17
C THR A 34 -3.67 -2.14 -5.41
N THR A 35 -3.37 -1.57 -6.57
CA THR A 35 -2.09 -0.93 -6.88
C THR A 35 -2.24 0.58 -6.78
N VAL A 36 -1.30 1.23 -6.11
CA VAL A 36 -1.35 2.66 -5.81
C VAL A 36 0.05 3.23 -5.92
N HIS A 37 0.28 4.20 -6.80
CA HIS A 37 1.58 4.87 -6.91
C HIS A 37 1.44 6.38 -6.65
N ASP A 38 2.37 6.93 -5.87
CA ASP A 38 2.42 8.34 -5.44
C ASP A 38 1.06 8.92 -4.98
N LEU A 39 0.19 8.12 -4.35
CA LEU A 39 -1.15 8.60 -4.00
C LEU A 39 -1.10 9.48 -2.76
N PRO A 40 -1.42 10.79 -2.86
CA PRO A 40 -1.45 11.65 -1.69
C PRO A 40 -2.69 11.34 -0.85
N CYS A 41 -2.49 10.74 0.31
CA CYS A 41 -3.56 10.48 1.27
C CYS A 41 -3.44 11.42 2.47
N LYS A 42 -4.51 12.18 2.71
CA LYS A 42 -4.64 13.05 3.88
C LYS A 42 -5.26 12.29 5.05
N CYS A 43 -4.56 12.24 6.17
CA CYS A 43 -5.12 11.70 7.40
C CYS A 43 -6.24 12.62 7.92
N LYS A 44 -7.45 12.07 8.10
CA LYS A 44 -8.59 12.79 8.72
C LYS A 44 -8.33 13.19 10.19
N ARG A 45 -7.35 12.57 10.85
CA ARG A 45 -7.06 12.76 12.28
C ARG A 45 -5.97 13.81 12.53
N CYS A 46 -4.79 13.61 11.96
CA CYS A 46 -3.66 14.54 12.14
C CYS A 46 -3.52 15.55 11.00
N GLY A 47 -4.31 15.42 9.92
CA GLY A 47 -4.22 16.32 8.76
C GLY A 47 -2.99 16.09 7.87
N HIS A 48 -2.07 15.20 8.25
CA HIS A 48 -0.84 14.94 7.52
C HIS A 48 -1.13 14.28 6.15
N ILE A 49 -0.43 14.74 5.12
CA ILE A 49 -0.52 14.20 3.77
C ILE A 49 0.69 13.29 3.54
N THR A 50 0.43 12.00 3.36
CA THR A 50 1.45 10.99 3.07
C THR A 50 1.25 10.49 1.64
N LYS A 51 2.35 10.34 0.91
CA LYS A 51 2.37 9.66 -0.40
C LYS A 51 2.42 8.16 -0.17
N LEU A 52 1.41 7.45 -0.67
CA LEU A 52 1.27 5.99 -0.59
C LEU A 52 1.79 5.35 -1.87
N ASN A 53 2.70 4.39 -1.72
CA ASN A 53 3.17 3.54 -2.81
C ASN A 53 2.95 2.08 -2.42
N ILE A 54 1.97 1.42 -3.05
CA ILE A 54 1.58 0.03 -2.84
C ILE A 54 1.59 -0.64 -4.20
N GLU A 55 2.40 -1.67 -4.30
CA GLU A 55 2.44 -2.54 -5.47
C GLU A 55 1.49 -3.71 -5.19
N ALA A 56 0.55 -3.99 -6.10
CA ALA A 56 -0.16 -5.26 -6.02
C ALA A 56 0.86 -6.39 -6.24
N PRO A 57 0.74 -7.54 -5.55
CA PRO A 57 1.49 -8.72 -5.95
C PRO A 57 1.13 -8.99 -7.41
N GLU A 58 2.15 -9.07 -8.27
CA GLU A 58 1.95 -9.48 -9.66
C GLU A 58 1.10 -10.76 -9.65
N PRO A 59 0.06 -10.87 -10.51
CA PRO A 59 -0.54 -12.17 -10.72
C PRO A 59 0.62 -13.07 -11.16
N GLU A 60 0.91 -14.12 -10.40
CA GLU A 60 1.75 -15.21 -10.87
C GLU A 60 1.00 -15.83 -12.06
N SER A 61 1.11 -15.19 -13.22
CA SER A 61 0.78 -15.77 -14.51
C SER A 61 1.82 -16.84 -14.72
N LYS A 62 1.60 -18.00 -14.10
CA LYS A 62 2.20 -19.24 -14.57
C LYS A 62 1.73 -19.41 -16.00
N GLU A 63 2.59 -19.05 -16.93
CA GLU A 63 2.56 -19.54 -18.31
C GLU A 63 2.37 -21.06 -18.25
N THR A 64 1.14 -21.50 -18.48
CA THR A 64 0.90 -22.88 -18.91
C THR A 64 1.00 -22.84 -20.43
N SER A 65 2.23 -22.91 -20.93
CA SER A 65 2.44 -23.30 -22.32
C SER A 65 2.30 -24.82 -22.40
N ALA A 66 1.31 -25.22 -23.18
CA ALA A 66 0.85 -26.58 -23.45
C ALA A 66 1.84 -27.40 -24.30
#